data_AF-F2R7I4-F1
#
_entry.id   AF-F2R7I4-F1
#
_cell.length_a   1.000
_cell.length_b   1.000
_cell.length_c   1.000
_cell.angle_alpha   90.00
_cell.angle_beta   90.00
_cell.angle_gamma   90.00
#
_symmetry.space_group_name_H-M   'P 1'
#
loop_
_entity.id
_entity.type
_entity.pdbx_description
1 polymer ?
#
loop_
_entity_poly.entity_id
_entity_poly.type
_entity_poly.pdbx_seq_one_letter_code
_entity_poly.pdbx_strand_id
1 'polypeptide(L)'
;MDQGVAAAFAGIAGLVGAGLGGLATAYGARIGAQKTIEAVQVQVSQQASVEHEHWVREQRRQACDDIATAWVPFMTTSANCLARVSLGNSPSNEQLSELHQAFVGLAATCAKPPLWGPNELIRAAQDIVATTQPFSRSLSTFRGTLDSGDQEAIDAHKIQVDAKFRDTKAVWHAFTRVTRDVLGTPS
;
A
#
# COMPACT_ATOMS: atom_id res chain seq x y z
N MET A 1 26.49 -0.07 20.44
CA MET A 1 26.07 -0.39 21.82
C MET A 1 26.94 0.41 22.78
N ASP A 2 26.37 0.94 23.87
CA ASP A 2 27.06 1.46 25.09
C ASP A 2 27.58 2.92 25.22
N GLN A 3 26.86 3.93 24.75
CA GLN A 3 27.17 5.34 25.15
C GLN A 3 25.96 6.18 25.61
N GLY A 4 24.73 5.85 25.21
CA GLY A 4 23.54 6.61 25.62
C GLY A 4 23.10 6.39 27.07
N VAL A 5 23.36 5.20 27.63
CA VAL A 5 22.92 4.83 28.98
C VAL A 5 23.84 5.40 30.06
N ALA A 6 25.14 5.50 29.80
CA ALA A 6 26.12 6.10 30.73
C ALA A 6 25.89 7.61 30.94
N ALA A 7 25.47 8.32 29.89
CA ALA A 7 25.13 9.75 29.98
C ALA A 7 23.89 9.99 30.85
N ALA A 8 22.92 9.07 30.83
CA ALA A 8 21.72 9.15 31.67
C ALA A 8 22.05 8.98 33.17
N PHE A 9 22.97 8.07 33.52
CA PHE A 9 23.39 7.88 34.91
C PHE A 9 24.30 9.00 35.44
N ALA A 10 25.15 9.58 34.60
CA ALA A 10 25.95 10.75 34.97
C ALA A 10 25.09 11.98 35.28
N GLY A 11 23.98 12.17 34.54
CA GLY A 11 23.00 13.21 34.83
C GLY A 11 22.30 13.04 36.19
N ILE A 12 22.04 11.80 36.60
CA ILE A 12 21.42 11.47 37.90
C ILE A 12 22.41 11.69 39.06
N ALA A 13 23.69 11.35 38.87
CA ALA A 13 24.72 11.59 39.88
C ALA A 13 24.97 13.10 40.11
N GLY A 14 24.88 13.92 39.06
CA GLY A 14 24.97 15.39 39.15
C GLY A 14 23.85 16.02 39.99
N LEU A 15 22.67 15.40 40.04
CA LEU A 15 21.52 15.85 40.84
C LEU A 15 21.69 15.64 42.34
N VAL A 16 22.54 14.71 42.75
CA VAL A 16 22.80 14.40 44.17
C VAL A 16 23.90 15.32 44.76
N GLY A 17 24.77 15.90 43.92
CA GLY A 17 25.94 16.67 44.34
C GLY A 17 25.69 18.12 44.80
N ALA A 18 24.57 18.75 44.44
CA ALA A 18 24.27 20.14 44.85
C ALA A 18 23.44 20.21 46.14
N GLY A 19 23.71 19.30 47.08
CA GLY A 19 23.13 19.21 48.42
C GLY A 19 23.51 20.35 49.39
N LEU A 20 23.64 21.61 48.94
CA LEU A 20 24.01 22.76 49.78
C LEU A 20 22.94 23.86 49.89
N GLY A 21 21.68 23.60 49.52
CA GLY A 21 20.56 24.57 49.61
C GLY A 21 19.28 24.02 50.27
N GLY A 22 19.42 23.12 51.24
CA GLY A 22 18.46 22.07 51.62
C GLY A 22 17.12 22.42 52.30
N LEU A 23 16.66 23.68 52.41
CA LEU A 23 15.34 23.96 53.02
C LEU A 23 14.35 24.72 52.12
N ALA A 24 14.81 25.50 51.14
CA ALA A 24 13.94 26.02 50.07
C ALA A 24 13.72 24.99 48.94
N THR A 25 14.63 24.02 48.82
CA THR A 25 14.65 23.01 47.75
C THR A 25 13.72 21.83 47.97
N ALA A 26 13.32 21.48 49.20
CA ALA A 26 12.46 20.30 49.39
C ALA A 26 11.06 20.47 48.76
N TYR A 27 10.49 21.69 48.82
CA TYR A 27 9.25 22.02 48.14
C TYR A 27 9.44 22.23 46.63
N GLY A 28 10.52 22.92 46.23
CA GLY A 28 10.87 23.11 44.81
C GLY A 28 11.23 21.82 44.08
N ALA A 29 11.82 20.83 44.76
CA ALA A 29 12.17 19.53 44.22
C ALA A 29 10.96 18.59 44.10
N ARG A 30 9.97 18.68 44.99
CA ARG A 30 8.69 17.97 44.82
C ARG A 30 7.88 18.52 43.64
N ILE A 31 7.76 19.84 43.54
CA ILE A 31 7.07 20.50 42.42
C ILE A 31 7.85 20.27 41.11
N GLY A 32 9.18 20.39 41.16
CA GLY A 32 10.08 20.13 40.03
C GLY A 32 10.02 18.68 39.56
N ALA A 33 10.06 17.70 40.46
CA ALA A 33 9.94 16.28 40.12
C ALA A 33 8.56 15.94 39.55
N GLN A 34 7.46 16.49 40.10
CA GLN A 34 6.13 16.32 39.51
C GLN A 34 6.05 16.93 38.10
N LYS A 35 6.61 18.12 37.90
CA LYS A 35 6.65 18.77 36.58
C LYS A 35 7.55 18.03 35.59
N THR A 36 8.66 17.45 36.03
CA THR A 36 9.51 16.59 35.19
C THR A 36 8.81 15.29 34.84
N ILE A 37 8.09 14.66 35.76
CA ILE A 37 7.30 13.45 35.48
C ILE A 37 6.17 13.76 34.48
N GLU A 38 5.45 14.86 34.67
CA GLU A 38 4.44 15.35 33.72
C GLU A 38 5.05 15.64 32.34
N ALA A 39 6.20 16.32 32.29
CA ALA A 39 6.90 16.62 31.04
C ALA A 39 7.41 15.36 30.34
N VAL A 40 7.97 14.39 31.07
CA VAL A 40 8.40 13.10 30.52
C VAL A 40 7.20 12.30 30.01
N GLN A 41 6.08 12.30 30.73
CA GLN A 41 4.87 11.61 30.28
C GLN A 41 4.30 12.24 29.00
N VAL A 42 4.26 13.58 28.93
CA VAL A 42 3.87 14.31 27.71
C VAL A 42 4.86 14.02 26.58
N GLN A 43 6.16 14.05 26.85
CA GLN A 43 7.21 13.79 25.86
C GLN A 43 7.17 12.36 25.32
N VAL A 44 6.98 11.35 26.19
CA VAL A 44 6.82 9.95 25.78
C VAL A 44 5.52 9.76 24.99
N SER A 45 4.43 10.43 25.37
CA SER A 45 3.19 10.37 24.60
C SER A 45 3.31 10.99 23.20
N GLN A 46 4.02 12.12 23.08
CA GLN A 46 4.32 12.78 21.82
C GLN A 46 5.28 11.95 20.96
N GLN A 47 6.29 11.33 21.57
CA GLN A 47 7.20 10.43 20.86
C GLN A 47 6.47 9.18 20.37
N ALA A 48 5.61 8.58 21.19
CA ALA A 48 4.80 7.42 20.82
C ALA A 48 3.83 7.74 19.68
N SER A 49 3.21 8.94 19.67
CA SER A 49 2.35 9.36 18.55
C SER A 49 3.14 9.55 17.25
N VAL A 50 4.33 10.15 17.31
CA VAL A 50 5.19 10.34 16.15
C VAL A 50 5.66 8.99 15.60
N GLU A 51 6.16 8.09 16.45
CA GLU A 51 6.57 6.73 16.04
C GLU A 51 5.40 5.95 15.44
N HIS A 52 4.21 6.05 16.03
CA HIS A 52 3.00 5.42 15.49
C HIS A 52 2.65 5.95 14.09
N GLU A 53 2.67 7.27 13.89
CA GLU A 53 2.42 7.87 12.57
C GLU A 53 3.45 7.44 11.52
N HIS A 54 4.73 7.35 11.90
CA HIS A 54 5.77 6.83 11.03
C HIS A 54 5.53 5.37 10.65
N TRP A 55 5.16 4.54 11.63
CA TRP A 55 4.84 3.13 11.38
C TRP A 55 3.64 2.96 10.46
N VAL A 56 2.55 3.74 10.67
CA VAL A 56 1.37 3.71 9.79
C VAL A 56 1.74 4.14 8.36
N ARG A 57 2.54 5.20 8.21
CA ARG A 57 3.03 5.64 6.88
C ARG A 57 3.84 4.55 6.18
N GLU A 58 4.67 3.83 6.93
CA GLU A 58 5.45 2.71 6.39
C GLU A 58 4.56 1.54 5.96
N GLN A 59 3.55 1.17 6.77
CA GLN A 59 2.60 0.13 6.39
C GLN A 59 1.81 0.49 5.11
N ARG A 60 1.42 1.77 4.95
CA ARG A 60 0.79 2.25 3.72
C ARG A 60 1.74 2.15 2.52
N ARG A 61 3.00 2.56 2.69
CA ARG A 61 4.02 2.47 1.63
C ARG A 61 4.21 1.02 1.18
N GLN A 62 4.33 0.09 2.12
CA GLN A 62 4.45 -1.33 1.83
C GLN A 62 3.23 -1.88 1.09
N ALA A 63 2.00 -1.53 1.51
CA ALA A 63 0.79 -1.98 0.82
C ALA A 63 0.72 -1.47 -0.63
N CYS A 64 1.13 -0.23 -0.89
CA CYS A 64 1.19 0.32 -2.24
C CYS A 64 2.26 -0.37 -3.10
N ASP A 65 3.43 -0.67 -2.53
CA ASP A 65 4.52 -1.37 -3.21
C ASP A 65 4.14 -2.82 -3.57
N ASP A 66 3.46 -3.51 -2.66
CA ASP A 66 2.93 -4.86 -2.90
C ASP A 66 1.96 -4.87 -4.09
N ILE A 67 1.03 -3.90 -4.15
CA ILE A 67 0.08 -3.76 -5.25
C ILE A 67 0.82 -3.49 -6.56
N ALA A 68 1.81 -2.59 -6.55
CA ALA A 68 2.62 -2.29 -7.73
C ALA A 68 3.41 -3.50 -8.23
N THR A 69 3.95 -4.29 -7.30
CA THR A 69 4.67 -5.53 -7.61
C THR A 69 3.74 -6.57 -8.22
N ALA A 70 2.52 -6.73 -7.71
CA ALA A 70 1.53 -7.65 -8.24
C ALA A 70 0.90 -7.19 -9.58
N TRP A 71 0.90 -5.88 -9.86
CA TRP A 71 0.39 -5.31 -11.10
C TRP A 71 1.19 -5.74 -12.34
N VAL A 72 2.52 -5.80 -12.21
CA VAL A 72 3.44 -6.13 -13.32
C VAL A 72 3.16 -7.50 -13.96
N PRO A 73 3.12 -8.62 -13.21
CA PRO A 73 2.84 -9.93 -13.79
C PRO A 73 1.42 -10.01 -14.37
N PHE A 74 0.43 -9.35 -13.74
CA PHE A 74 -0.93 -9.27 -14.28
C PHE A 74 -0.97 -8.58 -15.64
N MET A 75 -0.30 -7.43 -15.79
CA MET A 75 -0.27 -6.71 -17.06
C MET A 75 0.52 -7.45 -18.14
N THR A 76 1.61 -8.11 -17.76
CA THR A 76 2.43 -8.89 -18.70
C THR A 76 1.64 -10.07 -19.28
N THR A 77 1.04 -10.88 -18.42
CA THR A 77 0.21 -12.04 -18.83
C THR A 77 -1.02 -11.61 -19.62
N SER A 78 -1.67 -10.51 -19.20
CA SER A 78 -2.79 -9.91 -19.92
C SER A 78 -2.43 -9.43 -21.32
N ALA A 79 -1.28 -8.75 -21.49
CA ALA A 79 -0.83 -8.27 -22.78
C ALA A 79 -0.51 -9.43 -23.75
N ASN A 80 0.08 -10.51 -23.23
CA ASN A 80 0.33 -11.73 -24.01
C ASN A 80 -0.98 -12.39 -24.49
N CYS A 81 -1.98 -12.47 -23.60
CA CYS A 81 -3.31 -12.96 -23.97
C CYS A 81 -3.99 -12.03 -24.98
N LEU A 82 -3.88 -10.71 -24.79
CA LEU A 82 -4.45 -9.71 -25.69
C LEU A 82 -3.88 -9.84 -27.09
N ALA A 83 -2.57 -9.96 -27.24
CA ALA A 83 -1.91 -10.12 -28.53
C ALA A 83 -2.45 -11.35 -29.30
N ARG A 84 -2.76 -12.44 -28.59
CA ARG A 84 -3.39 -13.63 -29.19
C ARG A 84 -4.79 -13.31 -29.70
N VAL A 85 -5.61 -12.67 -28.87
CA VAL A 85 -6.99 -12.26 -29.22
C VAL A 85 -7.00 -11.31 -30.42
N SER A 86 -6.10 -10.32 -30.46
CA SER A 86 -5.97 -9.39 -31.59
C SER A 86 -5.64 -10.11 -32.90
N LEU A 87 -4.84 -11.18 -32.84
CA LEU A 87 -4.53 -12.05 -33.98
C LEU A 87 -5.64 -13.07 -34.31
N GLY A 88 -6.78 -13.03 -33.63
CA GLY A 88 -7.88 -13.98 -33.82
C GLY A 88 -7.61 -15.37 -33.23
N ASN A 89 -6.62 -15.50 -32.36
CA ASN A 89 -6.27 -16.76 -31.71
C ASN A 89 -6.73 -16.77 -30.26
N SER A 90 -7.19 -17.93 -29.78
CA SER A 90 -7.42 -18.12 -28.34
C SER A 90 -6.08 -18.12 -27.59
N PRO A 91 -6.01 -17.49 -26.40
CA PRO A 91 -4.98 -17.81 -25.41
C PRO A 91 -5.02 -19.31 -25.08
N SER A 92 -3.86 -19.89 -24.75
CA SER A 92 -3.77 -21.29 -24.30
C SER A 92 -4.31 -21.45 -22.88
N ASN A 93 -4.64 -22.67 -22.47
CA ASN A 93 -5.08 -22.95 -21.09
C ASN A 93 -4.00 -22.57 -20.05
N GLU A 94 -2.72 -22.74 -20.40
CA GLU A 94 -1.59 -22.33 -19.58
C GLU A 94 -1.57 -20.81 -19.40
N GLN A 95 -1.68 -20.04 -20.49
CA GLN A 95 -1.76 -18.57 -20.44
C GLN A 95 -2.95 -18.08 -19.63
N LEU A 96 -4.11 -18.74 -19.74
CA LEU A 96 -5.30 -18.41 -18.95
C LEU A 96 -5.12 -18.75 -17.47
N SER A 97 -4.43 -19.85 -17.15
CA SER A 97 -4.07 -20.20 -15.77
C SER A 97 -3.10 -19.19 -15.15
N GLU A 98 -2.06 -18.80 -15.90
CA GLU A 98 -1.10 -17.76 -15.47
C GLU A 98 -1.81 -16.42 -15.24
N LEU A 99 -2.68 -16.00 -16.17
CA LEU A 99 -3.49 -14.79 -16.03
C LEU A 99 -4.37 -14.85 -14.78
N HIS A 100 -5.00 -15.99 -14.52
CA HIS A 100 -5.83 -16.17 -13.33
C HIS A 100 -5.00 -16.08 -12.04
N GLN A 101 -3.85 -16.74 -11.98
CA GLN A 101 -2.95 -16.66 -10.83
C GLN A 101 -2.45 -15.23 -10.59
N ALA A 102 -2.07 -14.52 -11.64
CA ALA A 102 -1.64 -13.13 -11.54
C ALA A 102 -2.77 -12.21 -11.05
N PHE A 103 -4.01 -12.42 -11.52
CA PHE A 103 -5.18 -11.70 -11.03
C PHE A 103 -5.45 -11.98 -9.55
N VAL A 104 -5.40 -13.25 -9.12
CA VAL A 104 -5.60 -13.62 -7.71
C VAL A 104 -4.53 -12.97 -6.81
N GLY A 105 -3.27 -12.97 -7.25
CA GLY A 105 -2.19 -12.27 -6.56
C GLY A 105 -2.44 -10.77 -6.40
N LEU A 106 -2.85 -10.11 -7.49
CA LEU A 106 -3.21 -8.69 -7.49
C LEU A 106 -4.39 -8.40 -6.56
N ALA A 107 -5.46 -9.19 -6.64
CA ALA A 107 -6.63 -9.03 -5.79
C ALA A 107 -6.30 -9.21 -4.31
N ALA A 108 -5.45 -10.18 -3.97
CA ALA A 108 -4.97 -10.39 -2.60
C ALA A 108 -4.19 -9.17 -2.07
N THR A 109 -3.34 -8.56 -2.89
CA THR A 109 -2.65 -7.32 -2.48
C THR A 109 -3.59 -6.12 -2.33
N CYS A 110 -4.62 -6.01 -3.20
CA CYS A 110 -5.62 -4.95 -3.12
C CYS A 110 -6.57 -5.08 -1.92
N ALA A 111 -6.56 -6.21 -1.21
CA ALA A 111 -7.32 -6.41 0.02
C ALA A 111 -6.62 -5.89 1.29
N LYS A 112 -5.33 -5.49 1.20
CA LYS A 112 -4.54 -4.97 2.33
C LYS A 112 -4.82 -3.50 2.71
N PRO A 113 -5.08 -2.56 1.79
CA PRO A 113 -5.31 -1.15 2.10
C PRO A 113 -6.38 -0.85 3.16
N PRO A 114 -7.50 -1.58 3.28
CA PRO A 114 -8.48 -1.36 4.35
C PRO A 114 -7.92 -1.38 5.78
N LEU A 115 -6.76 -2.00 6.00
CA LEU A 115 -6.14 -2.07 7.32
C LEU A 115 -5.39 -0.79 7.71
N TRP A 116 -4.90 -0.03 6.73
CA TRP A 116 -3.91 1.03 6.98
C TRP A 116 -4.16 2.32 6.21
N GLY A 117 -4.91 2.27 5.11
CA GLY A 117 -5.04 3.36 4.14
C GLY A 117 -6.25 4.27 4.40
N PRO A 118 -6.19 5.52 3.91
CA PRO A 118 -7.38 6.38 3.86
C PRO A 118 -8.40 5.84 2.84
N ASN A 119 -9.65 6.32 2.95
CA ASN A 119 -10.75 5.85 2.12
C ASN A 119 -10.49 6.01 0.61
N GLU A 120 -9.74 7.02 0.17
CA GLU A 120 -9.41 7.17 -1.26
C GLU A 120 -8.50 6.03 -1.75
N LEU A 121 -7.51 5.63 -0.95
CA LEU A 121 -6.59 4.54 -1.30
C LEU A 121 -7.33 3.20 -1.34
N ILE A 122 -8.24 2.98 -0.38
CA ILE A 122 -9.09 1.78 -0.34
C ILE A 122 -9.94 1.68 -1.60
N ARG A 123 -10.63 2.75 -1.98
CA ARG A 123 -11.45 2.79 -3.20
C ARG A 123 -10.60 2.57 -4.45
N ALA A 124 -9.45 3.24 -4.56
CA ALA A 124 -8.58 3.09 -5.72
C ALA A 124 -8.07 1.63 -5.89
N ALA A 125 -7.76 0.94 -4.80
CA ALA A 125 -7.40 -0.47 -4.84
C ALA A 125 -8.58 -1.39 -5.20
N GLN A 126 -9.80 -1.07 -4.73
CA GLN A 126 -11.01 -1.79 -5.10
C GLN A 126 -11.34 -1.61 -6.59
N ASP A 127 -11.17 -0.40 -7.12
CA ASP A 127 -11.41 -0.08 -8.53
C ASP A 127 -10.48 -0.89 -9.45
N ILE A 128 -9.23 -1.14 -9.02
CA ILE A 128 -8.32 -2.04 -9.74
C ILE A 128 -8.97 -3.42 -9.91
N VAL A 129 -9.44 -4.04 -8.82
CA VAL A 129 -10.04 -5.38 -8.87
C VAL A 129 -11.34 -5.38 -9.69
N ALA A 130 -12.21 -4.38 -9.46
CA ALA A 130 -13.48 -4.24 -10.14
C ALA A 130 -13.33 -4.06 -11.66
N THR A 131 -12.25 -3.42 -12.11
CA THR A 131 -11.96 -3.19 -13.54
C THR A 131 -11.23 -4.37 -14.19
N THR A 132 -10.29 -4.98 -13.47
CA THR A 132 -9.45 -6.07 -14.00
C THR A 132 -10.17 -7.40 -14.09
N GLN A 133 -11.13 -7.67 -13.21
CA GLN A 133 -11.88 -8.93 -13.22
C GLN A 133 -12.75 -9.13 -14.48
N PRO A 134 -13.56 -8.14 -14.94
CA PRO A 134 -14.28 -8.26 -16.21
C PRO A 134 -13.34 -8.40 -17.41
N PHE A 135 -12.17 -7.78 -17.37
CA PHE A 135 -11.16 -7.88 -18.42
C PHE A 135 -10.57 -9.29 -18.52
N SER A 136 -10.11 -9.86 -17.40
CA SER A 136 -9.57 -11.23 -17.37
C SER A 136 -10.62 -12.26 -17.78
N ARG A 137 -11.87 -12.07 -17.35
CA ARG A 137 -13.00 -12.89 -17.80
C ARG A 137 -13.21 -12.81 -19.31
N SER A 138 -13.19 -11.61 -19.88
CA SER A 138 -13.37 -11.40 -21.32
C SER A 138 -12.31 -12.11 -22.16
N LEU A 139 -11.05 -12.10 -21.71
CA LEU A 139 -9.97 -12.88 -22.32
C LEU A 139 -10.23 -14.40 -22.27
N SER A 140 -10.70 -14.92 -21.14
CA SER A 140 -10.99 -16.36 -20.99
C SER A 140 -12.16 -16.85 -21.85
N THR A 141 -13.13 -15.98 -22.15
CA THR A 141 -14.33 -16.35 -22.92
C THR A 141 -14.12 -16.32 -24.43
N PHE A 142 -13.01 -15.77 -24.93
CA PHE A 142 -12.80 -15.56 -26.37
C PHE A 142 -12.83 -16.86 -27.18
N ARG A 143 -12.37 -17.99 -26.61
CA ARG A 143 -12.46 -19.30 -27.25
C ARG A 143 -13.89 -19.66 -27.66
N GLY A 144 -14.85 -19.45 -26.76
CA GLY A 144 -16.26 -19.72 -27.06
C GLY A 144 -16.80 -18.84 -28.17
N THR A 145 -16.31 -17.59 -28.28
CA THR A 145 -16.64 -16.69 -29.40
C THR A 145 -16.05 -17.21 -30.72
N LEU A 146 -14.81 -17.69 -30.73
CA LEU A 146 -14.20 -18.31 -31.91
C LEU A 146 -14.97 -19.56 -32.35
N ASP A 147 -15.39 -20.40 -31.40
CA ASP A 147 -16.13 -21.64 -31.67
C ASP A 147 -17.50 -21.39 -32.33
N SER A 148 -18.05 -20.16 -32.23
CA SER A 148 -19.29 -19.77 -32.91
C SER A 148 -19.14 -19.61 -34.43
N GLY A 149 -17.91 -19.33 -34.91
CA GLY A 149 -17.63 -19.02 -36.32
C GLY A 149 -18.21 -17.68 -36.82
N ASP A 150 -18.88 -16.91 -35.97
CA ASP A 150 -19.46 -15.61 -36.31
C ASP A 150 -18.38 -14.52 -36.30
N GLN A 151 -18.01 -14.06 -37.51
CA GLN A 151 -16.97 -13.05 -37.69
C GLN A 151 -17.34 -11.70 -37.05
N GLU A 152 -18.61 -11.32 -37.07
CA GLU A 152 -19.06 -10.06 -36.44
C GLU A 152 -18.93 -10.15 -34.92
N ALA A 153 -19.32 -11.28 -34.33
CA ALA A 153 -19.15 -11.53 -32.90
C ALA A 153 -17.67 -11.56 -32.48
N ILE A 154 -16.80 -12.17 -33.31
CA ILE A 154 -15.35 -12.22 -33.06
C ILE A 154 -14.76 -10.81 -33.05
N ASP A 155 -15.08 -9.98 -34.05
CA ASP A 155 -14.52 -8.63 -34.15
C ASP A 155 -15.08 -7.69 -33.06
N ALA A 156 -16.36 -7.82 -32.73
CA ALA A 156 -16.96 -7.12 -31.59
C ALA A 156 -16.26 -7.48 -30.26
N HIS A 157 -15.94 -8.78 -30.05
CA HIS A 157 -15.23 -9.24 -28.86
C HIS A 157 -13.81 -8.66 -28.78
N LYS A 158 -13.07 -8.61 -29.91
CA LYS A 158 -11.74 -7.97 -29.95
C LYS A 158 -11.79 -6.50 -29.52
N ILE A 159 -12.73 -5.73 -30.09
CA ILE A 159 -12.93 -4.31 -29.75
C ILE A 159 -13.25 -4.16 -28.25
N GLN A 160 -14.10 -5.04 -27.71
CA GLN A 160 -14.47 -5.02 -26.30
C GLN A 160 -13.27 -5.32 -25.38
N VAL A 161 -12.47 -6.33 -25.70
CA VAL A 161 -11.27 -6.68 -24.93
C VAL A 161 -10.26 -5.53 -24.96
N ASP A 162 -10.03 -4.92 -26.12
CA ASP A 162 -9.14 -3.77 -26.25
C ASP A 162 -9.61 -2.56 -25.42
N ALA A 163 -10.93 -2.31 -25.39
CA ALA A 163 -11.51 -1.26 -24.54
C ALA A 163 -11.26 -1.54 -23.06
N LYS A 164 -11.54 -2.76 -22.60
CA LYS A 164 -11.30 -3.17 -21.20
C LYS A 164 -9.81 -3.11 -20.82
N PHE A 165 -8.91 -3.38 -21.75
CA PHE A 165 -7.47 -3.22 -21.51
C PHE A 165 -7.07 -1.74 -21.35
N ARG A 166 -7.71 -0.82 -22.08
CA ARG A 166 -7.52 0.63 -21.86
C ARG A 166 -8.04 1.07 -20.49
N ASP A 167 -9.23 0.61 -20.09
CA ASP A 167 -9.81 0.91 -18.78
C ASP A 167 -8.92 0.41 -17.65
N THR A 168 -8.36 -0.79 -17.81
CA THR A 168 -7.38 -1.39 -16.90
C THR A 168 -6.14 -0.51 -16.73
N LYS A 169 -5.60 0.07 -17.82
CA LYS A 169 -4.48 1.03 -17.72
C LYS A 169 -4.91 2.34 -17.04
N ALA A 170 -6.11 2.83 -17.34
CA ALA A 170 -6.64 4.05 -16.74
C ALA A 170 -6.80 3.94 -15.22
N VAL A 171 -7.30 2.81 -14.70
CA VAL A 171 -7.45 2.59 -13.26
C VAL A 171 -6.10 2.52 -12.54
N TRP A 172 -5.07 1.97 -13.18
CA TRP A 172 -3.70 2.02 -12.66
C TRP A 172 -3.14 3.43 -12.55
N HIS A 173 -3.38 4.26 -13.56
CA HIS A 173 -3.01 5.68 -13.51
C HIS A 173 -3.76 6.43 -12.40
N ALA A 174 -5.03 6.12 -12.18
CA ALA A 174 -5.80 6.68 -11.08
C ALA A 174 -5.23 6.25 -9.71
N PHE A 175 -4.92 4.96 -9.54
CA PHE A 175 -4.30 4.43 -8.33
C PHE A 175 -2.95 5.09 -8.03
N THR A 176 -2.05 5.14 -9.01
CA THR A 176 -0.71 5.75 -8.81
C THR A 176 -0.77 7.24 -8.47
N ARG A 177 -1.77 7.97 -8.97
CA ARG A 177 -2.05 9.35 -8.55
C ARG A 177 -2.46 9.42 -7.09
N VAL A 178 -3.46 8.62 -6.67
CA VAL A 178 -3.91 8.56 -5.27
C VAL A 178 -2.76 8.17 -4.33
N THR A 179 -1.95 7.18 -4.72
CA THR A 179 -0.77 6.75 -3.95
C THR A 179 0.23 7.89 -3.75
N ARG A 180 0.48 8.70 -4.78
CA ARG A 180 1.34 9.88 -4.67
C ARG A 180 0.77 10.90 -3.69
N ASP A 181 -0.52 11.16 -3.75
CA ASP A 181 -1.18 12.14 -2.88
C ASP A 181 -1.18 11.66 -1.41
N VAL A 182 -1.38 10.36 -1.17
CA VAL A 182 -1.45 9.76 0.17
C VAL A 182 -0.08 9.59 0.83
N LEU A 183 0.95 9.23 0.05
CA LEU A 183 2.31 9.05 0.57
C LEU A 183 3.11 10.35 0.61
N GLY A 184 2.66 11.38 -0.11
CA GLY A 184 3.36 12.64 -0.28
C GLY A 184 4.50 12.55 -1.29
N THR A 185 4.86 13.69 -1.88
CA THR A 185 6.13 13.85 -2.60
C THR A 185 7.19 14.33 -1.61
N PRO A 186 8.39 13.74 -1.56
CA PRO A 186 9.49 14.34 -0.82
C PRO A 186 9.72 15.75 -1.39
N SER A 187 9.58 16.76 -0.53
CA SER A 187 9.88 18.17 -0.81
C SER A 187 11.38 18.38 -0.98
#